data_AF-A0AAU7C5R4-F1
#
_entry.id   AF-A0AAU7C5R4-F1
#
_cell.length_a   1.000
_cell.length_b   1.000
_cell.length_c   1.000
_cell.angle_alpha   90.00
_cell.angle_beta   90.00
_cell.angle_gamma   90.00
#
_symmetry.space_group_name_H-M   'P 1'
#
loop_
_entity.id
_entity.type
_entity.pdbx_description
1 polymer ?
#
loop_
_entity_poly.entity_id
_entity_poly.type
_entity_poly.pdbx_seq_one_letter_code
_entity_poly.pdbx_strand_id
1 'polypeptide(L)'
;MKKYLILASISERMMVPLCSDTLSPDILLVLIAGICKTFTELYDDKMPLQNAIVTMAEFYNVWDPTSNGTVTMDYLLNHDDEVQWAKLEEAYEATEDVGPYDLLGYPIYLSVRSYLNGKRYVSEEDIDEYFKNHPESDD
;
A
#
# COMPACT_ATOMS: atom_id res chain seq x y z
N MET A 1 9.75 16.56 14.11
CA MET A 1 10.35 15.21 14.21
C MET A 1 9.61 14.35 13.21
N LYS A 2 10.32 13.57 12.39
CA LYS A 2 9.70 12.76 11.34
C LYS A 2 9.15 11.48 11.98
N LYS A 3 7.97 11.02 11.56
CA LYS A 3 7.42 9.74 12.01
C LYS A 3 7.63 8.67 10.94
N TYR A 4 7.86 7.44 11.38
CA TYR A 4 8.16 6.30 10.51
C TYR A 4 7.12 5.21 10.70
N LEU A 5 6.80 4.50 9.63
CA LEU A 5 6.01 3.28 9.70
C LEU A 5 6.96 2.08 9.63
N ILE A 6 7.02 1.23 10.64
CA ILE A 6 7.63 -0.09 10.49
C ILE A 6 6.53 -1.07 10.10
N LEU A 7 6.59 -1.51 8.84
CA LEU A 7 5.67 -2.50 8.30
C LEU A 7 6.32 -3.89 8.39
N ALA A 8 5.64 -4.83 9.01
CA ALA A 8 6.09 -6.22 9.13
C ALA A 8 5.18 -7.19 8.39
N SER A 9 5.75 -8.24 7.82
CA SER A 9 5.04 -9.41 7.29
C SER A 9 5.41 -10.62 8.14
N ILE A 10 4.42 -11.20 8.81
CA ILE A 10 4.63 -12.41 9.64
C ILE A 10 4.98 -13.57 8.73
N SER A 11 4.24 -13.71 7.63
CA SER A 11 4.40 -14.80 6.67
C SER A 11 5.79 -14.82 6.04
N GLU A 12 6.31 -13.65 5.68
CA GLU A 12 7.63 -13.50 5.05
C GLU A 12 8.78 -13.34 6.07
N ARG A 13 8.47 -13.19 7.36
CA ARG A 13 9.43 -12.92 8.45
C ARG A 13 10.33 -11.72 8.14
N MET A 14 9.72 -10.64 7.66
CA MET A 14 10.40 -9.44 7.19
C MET A 14 9.79 -8.21 7.85
N MET A 15 10.62 -7.19 8.09
CA MET A 15 10.16 -5.86 8.49
C MET A 15 10.90 -4.81 7.67
N VAL A 16 10.20 -3.76 7.27
CA VAL A 16 10.76 -2.66 6.48
C VAL A 16 10.27 -1.34 7.07
N PRO A 17 11.19 -0.40 7.39
CA PRO A 17 10.80 0.95 7.74
C PRO A 17 10.42 1.72 6.47
N LEU A 18 9.30 2.43 6.53
CA LEU A 18 8.75 3.23 5.45
C LEU A 18 8.61 4.67 5.89
N CYS A 19 8.94 5.57 4.97
CA CYS A 19 8.97 6.99 5.21
C CYS A 19 8.43 7.75 4.01
N SER A 20 7.76 8.87 4.29
CA SER A 20 7.31 9.85 3.30
C SER A 20 7.55 11.27 3.84
N ASP A 21 7.81 12.23 2.95
CA ASP A 21 7.89 13.66 3.33
C ASP A 21 6.51 14.31 3.41
N THR A 22 5.49 13.69 2.79
CA THR A 22 4.16 14.28 2.61
C THR A 22 3.04 13.49 3.30
N LEU A 23 3.25 12.20 3.57
CA LEU A 23 2.23 11.30 4.11
C LEU A 23 2.56 10.88 5.54
N SER A 24 1.56 10.88 6.42
CA SER A 24 1.69 10.33 7.77
C SER A 24 1.63 8.79 7.75
N PRO A 25 2.18 8.11 8.77
CA PRO A 25 2.13 6.65 8.87
C PRO A 25 0.73 6.04 8.74
N ASP A 26 -0.31 6.68 9.31
CA ASP A 26 -1.70 6.23 9.18
C ASP A 26 -2.17 6.25 7.73
N ILE A 27 -1.85 7.30 6.97
CA ILE A 27 -2.19 7.39 5.55
C ILE A 27 -1.41 6.33 4.77
N LEU A 28 -0.13 6.12 5.08
CA LEU A 28 0.65 5.04 4.45
C LEU A 28 -0.01 3.67 4.65
N LEU A 29 -0.56 3.39 5.84
CA LEU A 29 -1.26 2.14 6.09
C LEU A 29 -2.52 1.97 5.24
N VAL A 30 -3.34 3.02 5.13
CA VAL A 30 -4.55 3.00 4.29
C VAL A 30 -4.19 2.74 2.82
N LEU A 31 -3.15 3.41 2.31
CA LEU A 31 -2.72 3.26 0.93
C LEU A 31 -2.12 1.87 0.66
N ILE A 32 -1.33 1.33 1.59
CA ILE A 32 -0.80 -0.02 1.53
C ILE A 32 -1.95 -1.02 1.46
N ALA A 33 -2.93 -0.92 2.36
CA ALA A 33 -4.11 -1.78 2.35
C ALA A 33 -4.87 -1.72 1.02
N GLY A 34 -5.04 -0.52 0.46
CA GLY A 34 -5.66 -0.33 -0.85
C GLY A 34 -4.92 -1.05 -1.98
N ILE A 35 -3.59 -0.85 -2.09
CA ILE A 35 -2.76 -1.56 -3.10
C ILE A 35 -2.87 -3.07 -2.93
N CYS A 36 -2.73 -3.51 -1.68
CA CYS A 36 -2.77 -4.89 -1.27
C CYS A 36 -4.09 -5.58 -1.65
N LYS A 37 -5.22 -4.89 -1.48
CA LYS A 37 -6.54 -5.36 -1.90
C LYS A 37 -6.69 -5.39 -3.41
N THR A 38 -6.16 -4.38 -4.13
CA THR A 38 -6.14 -4.39 -5.60
C THR A 38 -5.37 -5.61 -6.14
N PHE A 39 -4.25 -5.96 -5.51
CA PHE A 39 -3.51 -7.18 -5.87
C PHE A 39 -4.35 -8.44 -5.63
N THR A 40 -4.99 -8.56 -4.48
CA THR A 40 -5.86 -9.70 -4.16
C THR A 40 -7.04 -9.80 -5.12
N GLU A 41 -7.63 -8.68 -5.54
CA GLU A 41 -8.69 -8.68 -6.55
C GLU A 41 -8.20 -9.25 -7.90
N LEU A 42 -6.98 -8.93 -8.32
CA LEU A 42 -6.40 -9.40 -9.59
C LEU A 42 -5.97 -10.86 -9.58
N TYR A 43 -5.45 -11.35 -8.45
CA TYR A 43 -4.73 -12.63 -8.40
C TYR A 43 -5.32 -13.66 -7.43
N ASP A 44 -6.35 -13.29 -6.66
CA ASP A 44 -6.93 -14.12 -5.59
C ASP A 44 -5.87 -14.62 -4.59
N ASP A 45 -4.88 -13.76 -4.29
CA ASP A 45 -3.76 -14.09 -3.40
C ASP A 45 -3.33 -12.88 -2.54
N LYS A 46 -2.56 -13.15 -1.47
CA LYS A 46 -1.97 -12.11 -0.62
C LYS A 46 -0.78 -11.47 -1.31
N MET A 47 -0.70 -10.15 -1.27
CA MET A 47 0.42 -9.43 -1.86
C MET A 47 1.70 -9.65 -1.03
N PRO A 48 2.82 -10.05 -1.66
CA PRO A 48 4.12 -10.07 -0.99
C PRO A 48 4.53 -8.66 -0.52
N LEU A 49 5.11 -8.54 0.67
CA LEU A 49 5.51 -7.27 1.27
C LEU A 49 6.42 -6.45 0.34
N GLN A 50 7.38 -7.10 -0.32
CA GLN A 50 8.29 -6.41 -1.23
C GLN A 50 7.53 -5.76 -2.40
N ASN A 51 6.50 -6.42 -2.94
CA ASN A 51 5.70 -5.87 -4.03
C ASN A 51 4.86 -4.68 -3.54
N ALA A 52 4.30 -4.76 -2.33
CA ALA A 52 3.57 -3.65 -1.72
C ALA A 52 4.48 -2.42 -1.58
N ILE A 53 5.71 -2.61 -1.10
CA ILE A 53 6.70 -1.53 -0.94
C ILE A 53 7.08 -0.90 -2.28
N VAL A 54 7.38 -1.72 -3.30
CA VAL A 54 7.73 -1.23 -4.64
C VAL A 54 6.58 -0.41 -5.24
N THR A 55 5.35 -0.89 -5.07
CA THR A 55 4.16 -0.17 -5.57
C THR A 55 3.94 1.13 -4.80
N MET A 56 4.13 1.14 -3.47
CA MET A 56 4.08 2.38 -2.69
C MET A 56 5.13 3.40 -3.12
N ALA A 57 6.35 2.94 -3.44
CA ALA A 57 7.41 3.80 -3.92
C ALA A 57 7.05 4.43 -5.28
N GLU A 58 6.48 3.65 -6.19
CA GLU A 58 6.06 4.11 -7.52
C GLU A 58 4.98 5.20 -7.43
N PHE A 59 3.96 5.01 -6.59
CA PHE A 59 2.78 5.89 -6.59
C PHE A 59 2.83 7.03 -5.57
N TYR A 60 3.53 6.85 -4.45
CA TYR A 60 3.41 7.77 -3.30
C TYR A 60 4.74 8.32 -2.81
N ASN A 61 5.83 8.10 -3.57
CA ASN A 61 7.18 8.53 -3.19
C ASN A 61 7.51 8.10 -1.76
N VAL A 62 7.31 6.82 -1.46
CA VAL A 62 7.67 6.18 -0.18
C VAL A 62 9.03 5.52 -0.33
N TRP A 63 9.86 5.60 0.72
CA TRP A 63 11.19 4.97 0.72
C TRP A 63 11.56 4.38 2.06
N ASP A 64 12.53 3.47 2.02
CA ASP A 64 13.22 2.97 3.19
C ASP A 64 14.34 3.94 3.60
N PRO A 65 14.23 4.60 4.77
CA PRO A 65 15.22 5.58 5.23
C PRO A 65 16.52 4.93 5.75
N THR A 66 16.57 3.60 5.88
CA THR A 66 17.78 2.85 6.26
C THR A 66 18.63 2.52 5.04
N SER A 67 18.00 2.28 3.90
CA SER A 67 18.69 2.01 2.62
C SER A 67 19.57 3.17 2.14
N ASN A 68 19.25 4.42 2.52
CA ASN A 68 20.06 5.60 2.18
C ASN A 68 20.90 6.14 3.36
N GLY A 69 20.92 5.44 4.50
CA GLY A 69 21.71 5.81 5.68
C GLY A 69 21.18 7.02 6.47
N THR A 70 19.95 7.46 6.23
CA THR A 70 19.37 8.61 6.97
C THR A 70 19.03 8.24 8.42
N VAL A 71 18.67 6.98 8.67
CA VAL A 71 18.39 6.42 10.00
C VAL A 71 18.83 4.96 10.07
N THR A 72 19.02 4.40 11.27
CA THR A 72 19.31 2.97 11.46
C THR A 72 18.11 2.24 12.06
N MET A 73 18.00 0.93 11.83
CA MET A 73 16.98 0.12 12.51
C MET A 73 17.14 0.18 14.03
N ASP A 74 18.37 0.09 14.55
CA ASP A 74 18.63 0.20 15.99
C ASP A 74 18.11 1.53 16.57
N TYR A 75 18.23 2.64 15.84
CA TYR A 75 17.66 3.90 16.29
C TYR A 75 16.13 3.80 16.38
N LEU A 76 15.47 3.36 15.31
CA LEU A 76 14.01 3.28 15.23
C LEU A 76 13.43 2.35 16.31
N LEU A 77 14.07 1.21 16.55
CA LEU A 77 13.65 0.24 17.57
C LEU A 77 13.75 0.77 19.01
N ASN A 78 14.51 1.85 19.24
CA ASN A 78 14.68 2.47 20.56
C ASN A 78 13.91 3.79 20.71
N HIS A 79 13.15 4.23 19.69
CA HIS A 79 12.41 5.50 19.69
C HIS A 79 10.93 5.25 19.34
N ASP A 80 10.20 4.61 20.25
CA ASP A 80 8.79 4.23 20.07
C ASP A 80 7.85 5.42 19.82
N ASP A 81 8.22 6.64 20.23
CA ASP A 81 7.42 7.85 19.99
C ASP A 81 7.53 8.38 18.54
N GLU A 82 8.59 7.99 17.83
CA GLU A 82 8.82 8.30 16.41
C GLU A 82 8.29 7.22 15.46
N VAL A 83 7.94 6.04 15.99
CA VAL A 83 7.62 4.85 15.20
C VAL A 83 6.18 4.40 15.40
N GLN A 84 5.50 4.15 14.28
CA GLN A 84 4.26 3.40 14.24
C GLN A 84 4.54 1.99 13.73
N TRP A 85 3.97 1.00 14.42
CA TRP A 85 4.12 -0.40 14.06
C TRP A 85 2.84 -0.91 13.42
N ALA A 86 2.99 -1.67 12.34
CA ALA A 86 1.87 -2.37 11.74
C ALA A 86 2.32 -3.69 11.13
N LYS A 87 1.43 -4.67 11.18
CA LYS A 87 1.58 -5.90 10.41
C LYS A 87 0.75 -5.78 9.15
N LEU A 88 1.32 -6.18 8.02
CA LEU A 88 0.66 -6.14 6.73
C LEU A 88 -0.65 -6.96 6.78
N GLU A 89 -0.60 -8.13 7.40
CA GLU A 89 -1.77 -8.99 7.59
C GLU A 89 -2.88 -8.32 8.43
N GLU A 90 -2.52 -7.55 9.45
CA GLU A 90 -3.50 -6.83 10.28
C GLU A 90 -4.11 -5.64 9.52
N ALA A 91 -3.35 -4.97 8.65
CA ALA A 91 -3.86 -3.89 7.81
C ALA A 91 -4.92 -4.40 6.80
N TYR A 92 -4.74 -5.62 6.30
CA TYR A 92 -5.75 -6.30 5.49
C TYR A 92 -7.03 -6.56 6.28
N GLU A 93 -6.92 -7.16 7.46
CA GLU A 93 -8.07 -7.50 8.32
C GLU A 93 -8.83 -6.24 8.77
N ALA A 94 -8.11 -5.18 9.15
CA ALA A 94 -8.72 -3.92 9.59
C ALA A 94 -9.52 -3.21 8.49
N THR A 95 -9.31 -3.58 7.22
CA THR A 95 -9.99 -2.99 6.07
C THR A 95 -10.88 -3.99 5.35
N GLU A 96 -11.16 -5.17 5.91
CA GLU A 96 -11.84 -6.29 5.25
C GLU A 96 -13.11 -5.84 4.48
N ASP A 97 -13.97 -5.04 5.12
CA ASP A 97 -15.25 -4.57 4.56
C ASP A 97 -15.14 -3.40 3.56
N VAL A 98 -13.95 -2.83 3.38
CA VAL A 98 -13.74 -1.65 2.51
C VAL A 98 -13.04 -2.08 1.23
N GLY A 99 -13.61 -1.73 0.07
CA GLY A 99 -13.02 -2.07 -1.23
C GLY A 99 -11.72 -1.30 -1.52
N PRO A 100 -10.84 -1.81 -2.41
CA PRO A 100 -9.64 -1.09 -2.83
C PRO A 100 -9.96 0.28 -3.45
N TYR A 101 -11.10 0.41 -4.14
CA TYR A 101 -11.60 1.66 -4.68
C TYR A 101 -11.82 2.73 -3.60
N ASP A 102 -12.49 2.37 -2.50
CA ASP A 102 -12.81 3.32 -1.43
C ASP A 102 -11.57 3.78 -0.67
N LEU A 103 -10.53 2.95 -0.63
CA LEU A 103 -9.25 3.26 0.02
C LEU A 103 -8.36 4.17 -0.84
N LEU A 104 -8.34 3.96 -2.16
CA LEU A 104 -7.42 4.63 -3.08
C LEU A 104 -8.07 5.79 -3.85
N GLY A 105 -9.38 5.76 -4.03
CA GLY A 105 -10.11 6.59 -4.98
C GLY A 105 -9.91 6.15 -6.43
N TYR A 106 -10.89 6.51 -7.28
CA TYR A 106 -10.98 6.08 -8.69
C TYR A 106 -9.67 6.17 -9.51
N PRO A 107 -9.02 7.34 -9.66
CA PRO A 107 -7.89 7.47 -10.59
C PRO A 107 -6.66 6.68 -10.13
N ILE A 108 -6.48 6.55 -8.82
CA ILE A 108 -5.32 5.85 -8.26
C ILE A 108 -5.57 4.34 -8.25
N TYR A 109 -6.77 3.90 -7.88
CA TYR A 109 -7.15 2.49 -7.98
C TYR A 109 -6.90 1.92 -9.39
N LEU A 110 -7.38 2.60 -10.44
CA LEU A 110 -7.16 2.15 -11.81
C LEU A 110 -5.68 2.11 -12.17
N SER A 111 -4.92 3.13 -11.79
CA SER A 111 -3.49 3.21 -12.11
C SER A 111 -2.69 2.10 -11.40
N VAL A 112 -2.98 1.84 -10.13
CA VAL A 112 -2.39 0.74 -9.37
C VAL A 112 -2.76 -0.61 -9.97
N ARG A 113 -4.04 -0.81 -10.31
CA ARG A 113 -4.53 -2.05 -10.93
C ARG A 113 -3.81 -2.33 -12.25
N SER A 114 -3.74 -1.35 -13.14
CA SER A 114 -3.02 -1.45 -14.41
C SER A 114 -1.54 -1.77 -14.19
N TYR A 115 -0.88 -1.06 -13.26
CA TYR A 115 0.53 -1.28 -12.93
C TYR A 115 0.79 -2.71 -12.44
N LEU A 116 -0.01 -3.19 -11.50
CA LEU A 116 0.10 -4.55 -10.96
C LEU A 116 -0.13 -5.60 -12.05
N ASN A 117 -1.04 -5.33 -12.99
CA ASN A 117 -1.29 -6.18 -14.17
C ASN A 117 -0.21 -6.05 -15.27
N GLY A 118 0.92 -5.38 -14.98
CA GLY A 118 2.05 -5.23 -15.89
C GLY A 118 1.87 -4.17 -16.98
N LYS A 119 0.78 -3.39 -16.95
CA LYS A 119 0.52 -2.29 -17.87
C LYS A 119 1.15 -1.00 -17.33
N ARG A 120 1.73 -0.17 -18.20
CA ARG A 120 2.32 1.14 -17.81
C ARG A 120 1.34 2.31 -17.90
N TYR A 121 0.11 2.06 -18.34
CA TYR A 121 -0.93 3.06 -18.53
C TYR A 121 -2.29 2.42 -18.26
N VAL A 122 -3.26 3.25 -17.88
CA VAL A 122 -4.66 2.83 -17.74
C VAL A 122 -5.24 2.66 -19.14
N SER A 123 -5.71 1.45 -19.45
CA SER A 123 -6.33 1.11 -20.73
C SER A 123 -7.86 1.19 -20.68
N GLU A 124 -8.51 1.30 -21.83
CA GLU A 124 -9.99 1.23 -21.92
C GLU A 124 -10.54 -0.05 -21.31
N GLU A 125 -9.82 -1.18 -21.42
CA GLU A 125 -10.19 -2.43 -20.76
C GLU A 125 -10.25 -2.29 -19.24
N ASP A 126 -9.31 -1.55 -18.63
CA ASP A 126 -9.27 -1.38 -17.18
C ASP A 126 -10.46 -0.52 -16.70
N ILE A 127 -10.90 0.42 -17.54
CA ILE A 127 -12.08 1.26 -17.31
C ILE A 127 -13.37 0.44 -17.49
N ASP A 128 -13.47 -0.31 -18.58
CA ASP A 128 -14.63 -1.15 -18.91
C ASP A 128 -14.84 -2.25 -17.87
N GLU A 129 -13.77 -2.88 -17.41
CA GLU A 129 -13.82 -3.91 -16.38
C GLU A 129 -14.27 -3.34 -15.04
N TYR A 130 -13.83 -2.13 -14.69
CA TYR A 130 -14.31 -1.43 -13.51
C TYR A 130 -15.83 -1.19 -13.59
N PHE A 131 -16.34 -0.59 -14.66
CA PHE A 131 -17.77 -0.28 -14.80
C PHE A 131 -18.66 -1.52 -14.95
N LYS A 132 -18.14 -2.64 -15.48
CA LYS A 132 -18.85 -3.93 -15.47
C LYS A 132 -19.08 -4.46 -14.05
N ASN A 133 -18.10 -4.27 -13.17
CA ASN A 133 -18.14 -4.76 -11.80
C ASN A 133 -18.74 -3.75 -10.81
N HIS A 134 -18.82 -2.48 -11.20
CA HIS A 134 -19.40 -1.38 -10.45
C HIS A 134 -20.40 -0.63 -11.35
N PRO A 135 -21.53 -1.27 -11.74
CA PRO A 135 -22.55 -0.57 -12.49
C PRO A 135 -23.02 0.63 -11.66
N GLU A 136 -23.07 1.80 -12.28
CA GLU A 136 -23.69 2.96 -11.66
C GLU A 136 -25.12 2.55 -11.25
N SER A 137 -25.48 2.82 -10.00
CA SER A 137 -26.87 2.68 -9.59
C SER A 137 -27.63 3.74 -10.37
N ASP A 138 -28.53 3.30 -11.25
CA ASP A 138 -29.52 4.16 -11.88
C ASP A 138 -30.47 4.70 -10.79
N ASP A 139 -30.03 5.70 -10.03
CA ASP A 139 -30.85 6.50 -9.11
C ASP A 139 -31.10 7.92 -9.68
#